data_AF-A0A1T5DNQ4-F1
#
_entry.id   AF-A0A1T5DNQ4-F1
#
_cell.length_a   1.000
_cell.length_b   1.000
_cell.length_c   1.000
_cell.angle_alpha   90.00
_cell.angle_beta   90.00
_cell.angle_gamma   90.00
#
_symmetry.space_group_name_H-M   'P 1'
#
loop_
_entity.id
_entity.type
_entity.pdbx_description
1 polymer ?
#
loop_
_entity_poly.entity_id
_entity_poly.type
_entity_poly.pdbx_seq_one_letter_code
_entity_poly.pdbx_strand_id
1 'polypeptide(L)' 'MSDRFFHYLTREHARLEALIEEQRRRPLPDDMEIARLKKAKLVVKDQIARWRADRDESVAA' A
#
# COMPACT_ATOMS: atom_id res chain seq x y z
N MET A 1 -0.87 -8.18 17.26
CA MET A 1 -1.72 -7.43 16.31
C MET A 1 -2.46 -8.40 15.40
N SER A 2 -3.77 -8.23 15.18
CA SER A 2 -4.58 -9.19 14.41
C SER A 2 -4.22 -9.25 12.93
N ASP A 3 -4.16 -10.45 12.36
CA ASP A 3 -3.89 -10.71 10.93
C ASP A 3 -4.87 -9.96 9.99
N ARG A 4 -6.07 -9.62 10.50
CA ARG A 4 -7.07 -8.80 9.81
C ARG A 4 -6.52 -7.45 9.33
N PHE A 5 -5.63 -6.82 10.10
CA PHE A 5 -5.04 -5.53 9.75
C PHE A 5 -4.05 -5.67 8.58
N PHE A 6 -3.23 -6.72 8.60
CA PHE A 6 -2.31 -7.03 7.50
C PHE A 6 -3.07 -7.35 6.19
N HIS A 7 -4.15 -8.12 6.26
CA HIS A 7 -5.01 -8.39 5.12
C HIS A 7 -5.66 -7.11 4.57
N TYR A 8 -6.08 -6.20 5.45
CA TYR A 8 -6.61 -4.88 5.04
C TYR A 8 -5.55 -4.06 4.31
N LEU A 9 -4.34 -3.92 4.87
CA LEU A 9 -3.24 -3.19 4.23
C LEU A 9 -2.88 -3.78 2.86
N THR A 10 -2.84 -5.10 2.75
CA THR A 10 -2.54 -5.78 1.48
C THR A 10 -3.62 -5.51 0.43
N ARG A 11 -4.89 -5.51 0.83
CA ARG A 11 -6.01 -5.19 -0.06
C ARG A 11 -5.97 -3.73 -0.49
N GLU A 12 -5.67 -2.81 0.41
CA GLU A 12 -5.58 -1.38 0.09
C GLU A 12 -4.39 -1.11 -0.84
N HIS A 13 -3.25 -1.77 -0.63
CA HIS A 13 -2.12 -1.71 -1.55
C HIS A 13 -2.50 -2.17 -2.96
N ALA A 14 -3.20 -3.30 -3.09
CA ALA A 14 -3.67 -3.80 -4.39
C ALA A 14 -4.66 -2.84 -5.07
N ARG A 15 -5.52 -2.19 -4.28
CA ARG A 15 -6.46 -1.19 -4.79
C ARG A 15 -5.73 0.04 -5.33
N LEU A 16 -4.76 0.57 -4.60
CA LEU A 16 -3.97 1.73 -5.01
C LEU A 16 -3.18 1.44 -6.30
N GLU A 17 -2.64 0.23 -6.45
CA GLU A 17 -2.01 -0.20 -7.71
C GLU A 17 -2.98 -0.22 -8.89
N ALA A 18 -4.18 -0.75 -8.69
CA ALA A 18 -5.19 -0.77 -9.74
C ALA A 18 -5.58 0.65 -10.19
N LEU A 19 -5.73 1.58 -9.25
CA LEU A 19 -6.03 2.99 -9.53
C LEU A 19 -4.89 3.69 -10.26
N ILE A 20 -3.64 3.42 -9.90
CA ILE A 20 -2.46 3.96 -10.61
C ILE A 20 -2.46 3.46 -12.06
N GLU A 21 -2.66 2.16 -12.26
CA GLU A 21 -2.65 1.58 -13.60
C GLU A 21 -3.84 2.03 -14.45
N GLU A 22 -5.03 2.20 -13.86
CA GLU A 22 -6.17 2.80 -14.54
C GLU A 22 -5.86 4.23 -14.99
N GLN A 23 -5.31 5.06 -14.08
CA GLN A 23 -4.99 6.45 -14.38
C GLN A 23 -3.88 6.57 -15.44
N ARG A 24 -2.90 5.67 -15.44
CA ARG A 24 -1.84 5.61 -16.46
C ARG A 24 -2.32 5.15 -17.83
N ARG A 25 -3.40 4.38 -17.90
CA ARG A 25 -4.03 3.95 -19.16
C ARG A 25 -4.93 5.03 -19.77
N ARG A 26 -5.22 6.11 -19.03
CA ARG A 26 -6.06 7.19 -19.56
C ARG A 26 -5.33 7.95 -20.66
N PRO A 27 -6.04 8.43 -21.71
CA PRO A 27 -5.45 9.21 -22.79
C PRO A 27 -4.78 10.51 -22.32
N LEU A 28 -5.27 11.07 -21.20
CA LEU A 28 -4.67 12.21 -20.52
C LEU A 28 -4.47 11.84 -19.04
N PRO A 29 -3.31 11.28 -18.68
CA PRO A 29 -3.01 10.93 -17.29
C PRO A 29 -2.86 12.20 -16.45
N ASP A 30 -3.57 12.26 -15.33
CA ASP A 30 -3.31 13.27 -14.30
C ASP A 30 -2.08 12.85 -13.47
N ASP A 31 -0.93 13.43 -13.79
CA ASP A 31 0.33 13.16 -13.10
C ASP A 31 0.30 13.53 -11.62
N MET A 32 -0.47 14.55 -11.23
CA MET A 32 -0.63 14.91 -9.81
C MET A 32 -1.40 13.82 -9.06
N GLU A 33 -2.46 13.30 -9.68
CA GLU A 33 -3.24 12.21 -9.11
C GLU A 33 -2.42 10.91 -9.03
N ILE A 34 -1.64 10.60 -10.07
CA ILE A 34 -0.70 9.47 -10.05
C ILE A 34 0.33 9.63 -8.92
N ALA A 35 0.89 10.83 -8.73
CA ALA A 35 1.84 11.10 -7.67
C ALA A 35 1.20 10.94 -6.27
N ARG A 36 -0.05 11.38 -6.08
CA ARG A 36 -0.81 11.17 -4.84
C ARG A 36 -1.05 9.69 -4.57
N LEU A 37 -1.50 8.94 -5.57
CA LEU A 37 -1.75 7.51 -5.46
C LEU A 37 -0.47 6.74 -5.13
N LYS A 38 0.67 7.09 -5.78
CA LYS A 38 1.99 6.51 -5.47
C LYS A 38 2.42 6.82 -4.04
N LYS A 39 2.19 8.04 -3.55
CA LYS A 39 2.50 8.41 -2.16
C LYS A 39 1.65 7.62 -1.17
N ALA A 40 0.35 7.46 -1.45
CA ALA A 40 -0.53 6.62 -0.63
C ALA A 40 -0.06 5.16 -0.61
N LYS A 41 0.33 4.60 -1.78
CA LYS A 41 0.90 3.25 -1.88
C LYS A 41 2.18 3.12 -1.05
N LEU A 42 3.06 4.11 -1.08
CA LEU A 42 4.30 4.11 -0.31
C LEU A 42 4.02 4.04 1.19
N VAL A 43 3.07 4.85 1.68
CA VAL A 43 2.67 4.83 3.11
C VAL A 43 2.13 3.46 3.52
N VAL A 44 1.26 2.84 2.70
CA VAL A 44 0.72 1.50 2.99
C VAL A 44 1.84 0.45 2.99
N LYS A 45 2.78 0.54 2.04
CA LYS A 45 3.95 -0.35 2.00
C LYS A 45 4.80 -0.22 3.27
N ASP A 46 5.03 1.00 3.74
CA ASP A 46 5.79 1.25 4.97
C ASP A 46 5.05 0.72 6.21
N GLN A 47 3.72 0.84 6.25
CA GLN A 47 2.91 0.26 7.31
C GLN A 47 2.99 -1.27 7.32
N ILE A 48 2.98 -1.92 6.15
CA ILE A 48 3.18 -3.36 6.03
C ILE A 48 4.58 -3.76 6.51
N ALA A 49 5.61 -3.01 6.11
CA ALA A 49 6.99 -3.28 6.52
C ALA A 49 7.16 -3.19 8.04
N ARG A 50 6.59 -2.15 8.67
CA ARG A 50 6.57 -2.00 10.14
C ARG A 50 5.81 -3.14 10.81
N TRP A 51 4.62 -3.50 10.31
CA TRP A 51 3.85 -4.60 10.88
C TRP A 51 4.60 -5.94 10.82
N ARG A 52 5.33 -6.19 9.72
CA ARG A 52 6.19 -7.38 9.60
C ARG A 52 7.34 -7.34 10.60
N ALA A 53 8.04 -6.21 10.70
CA ALA A 53 9.13 -6.06 11.66
C ALA A 53 8.65 -6.27 13.12
N ASP A 54 7.53 -5.64 13.50
CA ASP A 54 6.92 -5.84 14.82
C ASP A 54 6.55 -7.30 15.08
N ARG A 55 6.03 -8.01 14.06
CA ARG A 55 5.66 -9.43 14.18
C ARG A 55 6.89 -10.32 14.31
N ASP A 56 7.95 -10.04 13.57
CA ASP A 56 9.20 -10.80 13.64
C ASP A 56 9.89 -10.60 15.01
N GLU A 57 9.87 -9.38 15.55
CA GLU A 57 10.36 -9.06 16.90
C GLU A 57 9.54 -9.75 18.00
N SER A 58 8.21 -9.86 17.80
CA SER A 58 7.31 -10.58 18.71
C SER A 58 7.57 -12.09 18.78
N VAL A 59 8.17 -12.69 17.74
CA VAL A 59 8.46 -14.12 17.66
C VAL A 59 9.88 -14.45 18.13
N ALA A 60 10.79 -13.47 18.10
CA ALA A 60 12.18 -13.61 18.52
C ALA A 60 12.40 -13.37 20.04
N ALA A 61 11.45 -12.75 20.73
CA ALA A 61 11.46 -12.50 22.18
C ALA A 61 10.74 -13.60 22.97
#